data_AF-A0A925ETV6-F1
#
_entry.id   AF-A0A925ETV6-F1
#
_cell.length_a   1.000
_cell.length_b   1.000
_cell.length_c   1.000
_cell.angle_alpha   90.00
_cell.angle_beta   90.00
_cell.angle_gamma   90.00
#
_symmetry.space_group_name_H-M   'P 1'
#
loop_
_entity.id
_entity.type
_entity.pdbx_description
1 polymer ?
#
loop_
_entity_poly.entity_id
_entity_poly.type
_entity_poly.pdbx_seq_one_letter_code
_entity_poly.pdbx_strand_id
1 'polypeptide(L)' 'MIPLVLGLLLFGYLLGSLPSGYLAGRWLKGIDIREQGSGSMG' A
#
# COMPACT_ATOMS: atom_id res chain seq x y z
N MET A 1 -4.11 20.10 -19.73
CA MET A 1 -4.95 18.92 -19.46
C MET A 1 -4.13 17.64 -19.31
N ILE A 2 -3.39 17.19 -20.33
CA ILE A 2 -2.55 15.96 -20.27
C ILE A 2 -1.55 15.93 -19.10
N PRO A 3 -0.73 16.96 -18.82
CA PRO A 3 0.25 16.90 -17.73
C PRO A 3 -0.39 16.78 -16.34
N LEU A 4 -1.58 17.37 -16.15
CA LEU A 4 -2.35 17.25 -14.91
C LEU A 4 -2.84 15.81 -14.69
N VAL A 5 -3.33 15.17 -15.76
CA VAL A 5 -3.78 13.76 -15.72
C VAL A 5 -2.61 12.84 -15.40
N LEU A 6 -1.44 13.06 -16.01
CA LEU A 6 -0.23 12.27 -15.71
C LEU A 6 0.22 12.47 -14.26
N GLY A 7 0.16 13.70 -13.74
CA GLY A 7 0.45 13.99 -12.34
C GLY A 7 -0.50 13.26 -11.38
N LEU A 8 -1.79 13.24 -11.69
CA LEU A 8 -2.80 12.55 -10.89
C LEU A 8 -2.58 11.03 -10.89
N LEU A 9 -2.27 10.44 -12.05
CA LEU A 9 -1.98 9.01 -12.19
C LEU A 9 -0.72 8.62 -11.40
N LEU A 10 0.35 9.42 -11.50
CA LEU A 10 1.58 9.18 -10.76
C LEU A 10 1.31 9.23 -9.25
N PHE A 11 0.58 10.24 -8.79
CA PHE A 11 0.25 10.39 -7.37
C PHE A 11 -0.62 9.24 -6.86
N GLY A 12 -1.62 8.83 -7.63
CA GLY A 12 -2.47 7.69 -7.33
C GLY A 12 -1.69 6.37 -7.28
N TYR A 13 -0.77 6.15 -8.22
CA TYR A 13 0.09 4.97 -8.23
C TYR A 13 1.00 4.93 -6.99
N LEU A 14 1.64 6.05 -6.67
CA LEU A 14 2.52 6.14 -5.50
C LEU A 14 1.74 5.90 -4.20
N LEU A 15 0.57 6.52 -4.04
CA LEU A 15 -0.28 6.30 -2.87
C LEU A 15 -0.81 4.86 -2.78
N GLY A 16 -1.23 4.27 -3.91
CA GLY A 16 -1.75 2.90 -3.96
C GLY A 16 -0.68 1.82 -3.81
N SER A 17 0.56 2.13 -4.17
CA SER A 17 1.71 1.22 -4.02
C SER A 17 2.20 1.07 -2.58
N LEU A 18 1.69 1.89 -1.66
CA LEU A 18 1.98 1.74 -0.23
C LEU A 18 1.35 0.43 0.28
N PRO A 19 2.10 -0.41 0.99
CA PRO A 19 1.60 -1.69 1.49
C PRO A 19 0.71 -1.45 2.71
N SER A 20 -0.50 -0.93 2.47
CA SER A 20 -1.46 -0.52 3.49
C SER A 20 -1.87 -1.68 4.40
N GLY A 21 -2.01 -2.89 3.87
CA GLY A 21 -2.25 -4.10 4.65
C GLY A 21 -1.10 -4.46 5.59
N TYR A 22 0.15 -4.30 5.13
CA TYR A 22 1.34 -4.49 5.97
C TYR A 22 1.42 -3.44 7.08
N LEU A 23 1.25 -2.17 6.71
CA LEU A 23 1.30 -1.05 7.66
C LEU A 23 0.17 -1.17 8.70
N ALA A 24 -1.04 -1.53 8.29
CA ALA A 24 -2.16 -1.74 9.20
C ALA A 24 -1.93 -2.91 10.16
N GLY A 25 -1.46 -4.07 9.66
CA GLY A 25 -1.13 -5.22 10.50
C GLY A 25 -0.03 -4.89 11.52
N ARG A 26 1.02 -4.20 11.08
CA ARG A 26 2.13 -3.81 11.95
C ARG A 26 1.74 -2.74 12.97
N TRP A 27 0.99 -1.72 12.57
CA TRP A 27 0.66 -0.58 13.45
C TRP A 27 -0.52 -0.82 14.37
N LEU A 28 -1.59 -1.48 13.89
CA LEU A 28 -2.81 -1.67 14.68
C LEU A 28 -2.74 -2.91 15.57
N LYS A 29 -2.01 -3.94 15.13
CA LYS A 29 -2.01 -5.27 15.75
C LYS A 29 -0.62 -5.71 16.22
N GLY A 30 0.44 -4.99 15.87
CA GLY A 30 1.82 -5.35 16.23
C GLY A 30 2.29 -6.65 15.57
N ILE A 31 1.59 -7.12 14.53
CA ILE A 31 1.88 -8.39 13.86
C ILE A 31 2.64 -8.14 12.57
N ASP A 32 3.65 -8.97 12.31
CA ASP A 32 4.25 -9.07 10.98
C ASP A 32 3.35 -9.96 10.12
N ILE A 33 2.70 -9.37 9.12
CA ILE A 33 1.81 -10.10 8.22
C ILE A 33 2.56 -11.08 7.31
N ARG A 34 3.90 -11.01 7.23
CA ARG A 34 4.72 -11.99 6.49
C ARG A 34 4.81 -13.33 7.23
N GLU A 35 4.60 -13.31 8.54
CA GLU A 35 4.63 -14.50 9.40
C GLU A 35 3.23 -15.05 9.67
N GLN A 36 2.18 -14.38 9.17
CA GLN A 36 0.79 -14.70 9.46
C GLN A 36 0.00 -14.94 8.16
N GLY A 37 -0.81 -16.01 8.14
CA GLY A 37 -1.62 -16.37 6.96
C GLY A 37 -0.80 -16.89 5.77
N SER A 38 -1.15 -16.49 4.54
CA SER A 38 -0.40 -16.82 3.32
C SER A 38 0.96 -16.11 3.21
N GLY A 39 1.22 -15.13 4.09
CA GLY A 39 2.40 -14.27 4.04
C GLY A 39 2.37 -13.21 2.93
N SER A 40 1.27 -13.08 2.19
CA SER A 40 1.12 -12.08 1.12
C SER A 40 0.49 -10.78 1.64
N MET A 41 0.93 -9.65 1.10
CA MET A 41 0.39 -8.31 1.43
C MET A 41 -0.89 -7.99 0.63
N GLY A 42 -1.53 -9.04 0.09
CA GLY A 42 -2.68 -9.07 -0.82
C GLY A 42 -3.12 -10.50 -1.08
#